data_AF-A0A9X3IHG2-F1
#
_entry.id   AF-A0A9X3IHG2-F1
#
_cell.length_a   1.000
_cell.length_b   1.000
_cell.length_c   1.000
_cell.angle_alpha   90.00
_cell.angle_beta   90.00
_cell.angle_gamma   90.00
#
_symmetry.space_group_name_H-M   'P 1'
#
loop_
_entity.id
_entity.type
_entity.pdbx_description
1 polymer ?
#
loop_
_entity_poly.entity_id
_entity_poly.type
_entity_poly.pdbx_seq_one_letter_code
_entity_poly.pdbx_strand_id
1 'polypeptide(L)'
;MMSIESSPKKGSVCQTCLRNFFVHFRRPYKIGEPVAVDYNGEFGFDWIRDEYVYPLTIIDADENKKDTVIKDYDHIVRRILNRQFDGGRSVFINEGLYLPAWLSIFATNCPGTLGSDQINRQGANLDIEIHQSPDDDKSALNDDGTILIFKSSNPCLKISTFEKNQQSQIVEEPLANFINSGRTSEQLATQKRFSYKKKKAINIICSGGALRQNEYILVQAKKSGTIKDVGMLLVAKNKEIFVIKLIMVDVKVNGKILEKPKNYEWELKNRIFNQCLMIADVVKKEVFDLDRLAKTDSEVRAFVKKWWSTKIKIEDETKIGDKKQQYVPVNEFHKKNTKDGEVTYLVEDNSEKFKAELLKLYETKNFKLLPINSIYESHRYVFFAPIAMRYEPIYEKVYDPVLKKDVMKMVEPGSVIEGSASFEADTRLYKREPEIEPLYRTKNIEWGKSVVIYADAPPYMDVMAHELSHTLGLLHTFQDHEMKFHKGFTDNIMDYSNTEDKRVSKFNTYQTIFRKIQADQITTHLFTPSKLFKKSPY
;
A
#
# COMPACT_ATOMS: atom_id res chain seq x y z
N MET A 1 22.98 61.15 -7.22
CA MET A 1 23.62 59.86 -6.91
C MET A 1 22.66 59.06 -6.05
N MET A 2 22.04 58.01 -6.60
CA MET A 2 21.24 57.07 -5.82
C MET A 2 22.19 56.25 -4.95
N SER A 3 21.99 56.24 -3.64
CA SER A 3 22.70 55.37 -2.71
C SER A 3 22.29 53.93 -2.97
N ILE A 4 23.24 53.12 -3.42
CA ILE A 4 23.11 51.67 -3.48
C ILE A 4 23.10 51.18 -2.02
N GLU A 5 21.92 50.86 -1.50
CA GLU A 5 21.81 50.19 -0.21
C GLU A 5 22.39 48.78 -0.35
N SER A 6 23.45 48.52 0.40
CA SER A 6 24.10 47.21 0.47
C SER A 6 23.12 46.15 0.99
N SER A 7 23.06 45.00 0.33
CA SER A 7 22.29 43.85 0.81
C SER A 7 22.60 43.52 2.27
N PRO A 8 21.60 43.12 3.08
CA PRO A 8 21.83 42.80 4.48
C PRO A 8 22.89 41.70 4.64
N LYS A 9 23.74 41.81 5.67
CA LYS A 9 24.71 40.75 6.02
C LYS A 9 23.97 39.44 6.29
N LYS A 10 24.51 38.32 5.81
CA LYS A 10 23.97 36.97 6.03
C LYS A 10 23.71 36.74 7.54
N GLY A 11 22.44 36.71 7.94
CA GLY A 11 22.01 36.51 9.33
C GLY A 11 21.42 37.72 10.08
N SER A 12 21.30 38.90 9.46
CA SER A 12 20.53 40.02 10.06
C SER A 12 19.03 39.92 9.71
N VAL A 13 18.15 40.01 10.72
CA VAL A 13 16.68 40.00 10.53
C VAL A 13 16.26 41.31 9.87
N CYS A 14 16.07 41.28 8.56
CA CYS A 14 15.53 42.39 7.80
C CYS A 14 14.02 42.53 8.11
N GLN A 15 13.61 43.65 8.69
CA GLN A 15 12.21 43.89 9.09
C GLN A 15 11.23 43.84 7.91
N THR A 16 11.69 44.21 6.71
CA THR A 16 10.88 44.26 5.48
C THR A 16 10.98 43.00 4.61
N CYS A 17 11.93 42.11 4.89
CA CYS A 17 12.18 40.95 4.05
C CYS A 17 11.32 39.75 4.48
N LEU A 18 10.93 38.93 3.51
CA LEU A 18 10.37 37.62 3.76
C LEU A 18 11.44 36.68 4.34
N ARG A 19 11.10 36.00 5.43
CA ARG A 19 11.89 34.89 5.97
C ARG A 19 11.88 33.71 5.00
N ASN A 20 12.91 32.86 5.06
CA ASN A 20 13.06 31.71 4.18
C ASN A 20 12.53 30.42 4.86
N PHE A 21 11.35 29.99 4.42
CA PHE A 21 10.69 28.79 4.92
C PHE A 21 9.90 28.09 3.81
N PHE A 22 9.52 26.85 4.07
CA PHE A 22 8.70 26.02 3.19
C PHE A 22 7.42 25.61 3.88
N VAL A 23 6.31 25.60 3.14
CA VAL A 23 5.00 25.16 3.61
C VAL A 23 4.73 23.78 3.03
N HIS A 24 4.53 22.79 3.89
CA HIS A 24 4.25 21.41 3.51
C HIS A 24 2.86 21.00 3.95
N PHE A 25 2.15 20.34 3.04
CA PHE A 25 0.91 19.66 3.34
C PHE A 25 1.22 18.28 3.90
N ARG A 26 0.51 17.88 4.96
CA ARG A 26 0.69 16.60 5.64
C ARG A 26 -0.67 16.01 6.00
N ARG A 27 -0.77 14.68 6.03
CA ARG A 27 -1.75 14.03 6.91
C ARG A 27 -1.19 13.94 8.33
N PRO A 28 -2.02 13.69 9.34
CA PRO A 28 -1.57 13.26 10.65
C PRO A 28 -0.57 12.10 10.54
N TYR A 29 0.64 12.34 11.04
CA TYR A 29 1.81 11.49 10.84
C TYR A 29 2.88 11.81 11.89
N LYS A 30 3.61 10.77 12.30
CA LYS A 30 4.82 10.85 13.10
C LYS A 30 5.80 9.77 12.63
N ILE A 31 7.09 10.10 12.70
CA ILE A 31 8.17 9.25 12.19
C ILE A 31 8.19 7.91 12.90
N GLY A 32 8.16 6.84 12.12
CA GLY A 32 8.22 5.46 12.62
C GLY A 32 6.98 5.00 13.41
N GLU A 33 5.88 5.76 13.33
CA GLU A 33 4.60 5.42 13.95
C GLU A 33 3.55 5.09 12.88
N PRO A 34 2.60 4.18 13.17
CA PRO A 34 1.51 3.90 12.27
C PRO A 34 0.68 5.15 11.98
N VAL A 35 -0.10 5.08 10.91
CA VAL A 35 -1.06 6.13 10.59
C VAL A 35 -1.90 6.48 11.81
N ALA A 36 -1.96 7.77 12.11
CA ALA A 36 -2.71 8.24 13.25
C ALA A 36 -4.21 8.05 13.04
N VAL A 37 -4.96 7.80 14.11
CA VAL A 37 -6.40 7.48 14.10
C VAL A 37 -7.25 8.56 13.41
N ASP A 38 -6.74 9.79 13.31
CA ASP A 38 -7.39 10.94 12.70
C ASP A 38 -7.24 11.04 11.17
N TYR A 39 -6.55 10.09 10.54
CA TYR A 39 -6.64 9.84 9.10
C TYR A 39 -6.73 8.34 8.85
N ASN A 40 -7.81 7.90 8.23
CA ASN A 40 -8.08 6.48 8.07
C ASN A 40 -7.96 6.00 6.62
N GLY A 41 -7.63 6.87 5.67
CA GLY A 41 -7.60 6.55 4.23
C GLY A 41 -8.79 7.13 3.46
N GLU A 42 -9.52 8.08 4.04
CA GLU A 42 -10.70 8.69 3.44
C GLU A 42 -10.42 9.36 2.09
N PHE A 43 -9.16 9.70 1.78
CA PHE A 43 -8.66 10.21 0.50
C PHE A 43 -7.22 9.70 0.31
N GLY A 44 -6.69 9.69 -0.91
CA GLY A 44 -5.30 9.29 -1.14
C GLY A 44 -4.35 10.44 -0.87
N PHE A 45 -3.29 10.21 -0.11
CA PHE A 45 -2.32 11.26 0.20
C PHE A 45 -0.91 10.69 0.42
N ASP A 46 0.07 11.26 -0.29
CA ASP A 46 1.45 10.80 -0.21
C ASP A 46 2.45 11.95 -0.32
N TRP A 47 3.61 11.80 0.30
CA TRP A 47 4.74 12.74 0.25
C TRP A 47 6.02 12.01 0.58
N ILE A 48 7.15 12.61 0.24
CA ILE A 48 8.46 12.07 0.63
C ILE A 48 8.64 12.25 2.13
N ARG A 49 8.64 11.14 2.85
CA ARG A 49 8.77 11.11 4.30
C ARG A 49 10.24 11.17 4.72
N ASP A 50 10.49 11.58 5.96
CA ASP A 50 11.87 11.79 6.41
C ASP A 50 12.64 10.48 6.50
N GLU A 51 12.00 9.42 6.98
CA GLU A 51 12.56 8.08 7.06
C GLU A 51 12.83 7.46 5.68
N TYR A 52 12.36 8.06 4.59
CA TYR A 52 12.74 7.65 3.23
C TYR A 52 14.13 8.15 2.86
N VAL A 53 14.55 9.28 3.42
CA VAL A 53 15.74 10.04 3.00
C VAL A 53 16.82 10.04 4.08
N TYR A 54 16.42 9.96 5.35
CA TYR A 54 17.31 10.04 6.50
C TYR A 54 17.29 8.74 7.30
N PRO A 55 18.46 8.28 7.80
CA PRO A 55 18.57 7.06 8.60
C PRO A 55 17.99 7.25 10.00
N LEU A 56 16.67 7.15 10.08
CA LEU A 56 15.88 7.49 11.27
C LEU A 56 15.30 6.28 12.00
N THR A 57 15.10 5.18 11.27
CA THR A 57 14.39 4.02 11.77
C THR A 57 15.38 2.94 12.17
N ILE A 58 15.20 2.35 13.36
CA ILE A 58 16.00 1.19 13.79
C ILE A 58 15.53 -0.01 12.97
N ILE A 59 16.28 -0.37 11.94
CA ILE A 59 15.98 -1.49 11.04
C ILE A 59 16.48 -2.79 11.66
N ASP A 60 17.70 -2.76 12.21
CA ASP A 60 18.28 -3.86 12.98
C ASP A 60 18.25 -3.48 14.46
N ALA A 61 17.47 -4.22 15.25
CA ALA A 61 17.34 -3.95 16.67
C ALA A 61 18.47 -4.54 17.52
N ASP A 62 19.13 -5.59 17.03
CA ASP A 62 20.23 -6.23 17.76
C ASP A 62 21.48 -5.34 17.68
N GLU A 63 21.72 -4.73 16.52
CA GLU A 63 22.80 -3.75 16.33
C GLU A 63 22.40 -2.32 16.71
N ASN A 64 21.12 -2.08 17.03
CA ASN A 64 20.52 -0.76 17.22
C ASN A 64 20.85 0.20 16.06
N LYS A 65 20.95 -0.35 14.84
CA LYS A 65 21.39 0.36 13.64
C LYS A 65 20.22 1.11 13.04
N LYS A 66 20.39 2.42 12.92
CA LYS A 66 19.44 3.28 12.19
C LYS A 66 19.75 3.30 10.71
N ASP A 67 18.72 3.14 9.90
CA ASP A 67 18.77 3.28 8.46
C ASP A 67 17.49 3.94 7.93
N THR A 68 17.48 4.27 6.64
CA THR A 68 16.26 4.66 5.92
C THR A 68 15.34 3.44 5.78
N VAL A 69 14.05 3.66 5.60
CA VAL A 69 13.11 2.54 5.33
C VAL A 69 13.22 2.01 3.91
N ILE A 70 13.93 2.71 3.02
CA ILE A 70 14.23 2.27 1.66
C ILE A 70 15.59 1.60 1.67
N LYS A 71 15.66 0.33 1.27
CA LYS A 71 16.91 -0.41 1.13
C LYS A 71 17.82 0.27 0.13
N ASP A 72 19.12 0.28 0.45
CA ASP A 72 20.18 0.78 -0.42
C ASP A 72 19.92 2.21 -0.93
N TYR A 73 19.34 3.07 -0.08
CA TYR A 73 19.02 4.45 -0.44
C TYR A 73 20.26 5.20 -0.95
N ASP A 74 20.18 5.66 -2.18
CA ASP A 74 21.28 6.33 -2.87
C ASP A 74 20.79 7.49 -3.74
N HIS A 75 21.71 8.03 -4.54
CA HIS A 75 21.41 9.10 -5.48
C HIS A 75 20.42 8.70 -6.59
N ILE A 76 20.35 7.43 -7.00
CA ILE A 76 19.41 6.93 -8.01
C ILE A 76 18.01 6.92 -7.41
N VAL A 77 17.84 6.34 -6.22
CA VAL A 77 16.57 6.34 -5.49
C VAL A 77 16.07 7.77 -5.27
N ARG A 78 16.96 8.69 -4.88
CA ARG A 78 16.61 10.11 -4.74
C ARG A 78 16.10 10.72 -6.05
N ARG A 79 16.68 10.38 -7.20
CA ARG A 79 16.20 10.86 -8.51
C ARG A 79 14.84 10.27 -8.88
N ILE A 80 14.58 9.01 -8.52
CA ILE A 80 13.28 8.36 -8.70
C ILE A 80 12.22 9.08 -7.87
N LEU A 81 12.47 9.29 -6.58
CA LEU A 81 11.59 10.06 -5.70
C LEU A 81 11.33 11.45 -6.26
N ASN A 82 12.36 12.19 -6.66
CA ASN A 82 12.18 13.51 -7.27
C ASN A 82 11.25 13.43 -8.49
N ARG A 83 11.51 12.52 -9.43
CA ARG A 83 10.67 12.36 -10.64
C ARG A 83 9.21 12.03 -10.31
N GLN A 84 8.97 11.20 -9.30
CA GLN A 84 7.62 10.81 -8.88
C GLN A 84 6.81 11.99 -8.32
N PHE A 85 7.50 12.93 -7.66
CA PHE A 85 6.89 14.06 -6.96
C PHE A 85 6.99 15.41 -7.69
N ASP A 86 7.84 15.52 -8.72
CA ASP A 86 8.03 16.75 -9.53
C ASP A 86 6.78 17.11 -10.36
N GLY A 87 5.95 16.11 -10.70
CA GLY A 87 4.64 16.35 -11.34
C GLY A 87 4.69 16.99 -12.72
N GLY A 88 5.86 17.06 -13.36
CA GLY A 88 6.07 17.61 -14.71
C GLY A 88 5.79 19.11 -14.82
N ARG A 89 6.10 19.89 -13.79
CA ARG A 89 5.65 21.28 -13.66
C ARG A 89 6.64 22.31 -14.21
N SER A 90 6.10 23.48 -14.58
CA SER A 90 6.86 24.70 -14.87
C SER A 90 7.07 25.60 -13.64
N VAL A 91 6.59 25.19 -12.46
CA VAL A 91 6.67 25.96 -11.20
C VAL A 91 7.67 25.29 -10.27
N PHE A 92 8.85 25.90 -10.13
CA PHE A 92 9.93 25.41 -9.28
C PHE A 92 9.99 26.21 -7.99
N ILE A 93 9.82 25.52 -6.85
CA ILE A 93 10.01 26.13 -5.54
C ILE A 93 11.44 25.87 -5.11
N ASN A 94 12.19 26.96 -4.91
CA ASN A 94 13.57 26.94 -4.44
C ASN A 94 14.47 26.01 -5.27
N GLU A 95 14.56 26.28 -6.58
CA GLU A 95 15.44 25.57 -7.52
C GLU A 95 15.25 24.05 -7.55
N GLY A 96 14.05 23.56 -7.20
CA GLY A 96 13.73 22.12 -7.22
C GLY A 96 14.13 21.37 -5.95
N LEU A 97 14.51 22.07 -4.88
CA LEU A 97 14.80 21.46 -3.57
C LEU A 97 13.52 21.11 -2.77
N TYR A 98 12.37 21.66 -3.15
CA TYR A 98 11.08 21.36 -2.54
C TYR A 98 10.35 20.25 -3.29
N LEU A 99 9.89 19.24 -2.55
CA LEU A 99 9.11 18.13 -3.09
C LEU A 99 7.66 18.23 -2.59
N PRO A 100 6.69 18.50 -3.47
CA PRO A 100 5.30 18.68 -3.10
C PRO A 100 4.65 17.36 -2.69
N ALA A 101 3.61 17.42 -1.86
CA ALA A 101 2.77 16.26 -1.57
C ALA A 101 1.77 16.00 -2.71
N TRP A 102 1.20 14.80 -2.80
CA TRP A 102 0.11 14.44 -3.71
C TRP A 102 -1.19 14.16 -2.94
N LEU A 103 -2.29 14.67 -3.48
CA LEU A 103 -3.66 14.43 -3.04
C LEU A 103 -4.46 13.79 -4.18
N SER A 104 -5.07 12.65 -3.88
CA SER A 104 -6.07 11.97 -4.71
C SER A 104 -7.42 12.08 -4.02
N ILE A 105 -8.34 12.84 -4.62
CA ILE A 105 -9.65 13.12 -4.03
C ILE A 105 -10.75 13.06 -5.10
N PHE A 106 -11.90 12.48 -4.77
CA PHE A 106 -13.06 12.46 -5.65
C PHE A 106 -13.64 13.87 -5.83
N ALA A 107 -14.13 14.15 -7.03
CA ALA A 107 -15.00 15.31 -7.26
C ALA A 107 -16.33 15.11 -6.51
N THR A 108 -16.90 16.18 -6.00
CA THR A 108 -18.14 16.20 -5.22
C THR A 108 -19.13 17.17 -5.85
N ASN A 109 -20.42 16.99 -5.57
CA ASN A 109 -21.50 17.81 -6.14
C ASN A 109 -21.40 17.97 -7.67
N CYS A 110 -20.98 16.92 -8.36
CA CYS A 110 -20.80 16.87 -9.80
C CYS A 110 -21.69 15.75 -10.38
N PRO A 111 -22.96 16.06 -10.72
CA PRO A 111 -23.87 15.10 -11.31
C PRO A 111 -23.27 14.38 -12.52
N GLY A 112 -23.47 13.07 -12.60
CA GLY A 112 -22.91 12.23 -13.67
C GLY A 112 -21.43 11.88 -13.52
N THR A 113 -20.74 12.38 -12.49
CA THR A 113 -19.40 11.90 -12.12
C THR A 113 -19.53 10.82 -11.05
N LEU A 114 -18.94 9.65 -11.32
CA LEU A 114 -19.06 8.49 -10.46
C LEU A 114 -18.44 8.73 -9.06
N GLY A 115 -19.14 8.31 -8.01
CA GLY A 115 -18.69 8.46 -6.62
C GLY A 115 -18.92 9.86 -6.01
N SER A 116 -19.30 10.85 -6.83
CA SER A 116 -19.41 12.25 -6.41
C SER A 116 -20.43 12.54 -5.32
N ASP A 117 -21.43 11.68 -5.18
CA ASP A 117 -22.49 11.82 -4.18
C ASP A 117 -22.22 10.98 -2.94
N GLN A 118 -21.04 10.40 -2.76
CA GLN A 118 -20.80 9.46 -1.66
C GLN A 118 -19.41 9.62 -1.07
N ILE A 119 -18.38 9.67 -1.92
CA ILE A 119 -16.98 9.63 -1.54
C ILE A 119 -16.43 11.07 -1.42
N ASN A 120 -15.58 11.31 -0.42
CA ASN A 120 -14.92 12.61 -0.17
C ASN A 120 -15.81 13.84 0.00
N ARG A 121 -17.10 13.69 0.34
CA ARG A 121 -18.02 14.82 0.56
C ARG A 121 -17.52 15.87 1.56
N GLN A 122 -16.74 15.44 2.56
CA GLN A 122 -16.18 16.32 3.59
C GLN A 122 -14.81 16.92 3.20
N GLY A 123 -14.31 16.64 1.99
CA GLY A 123 -12.98 17.05 1.57
C GLY A 123 -11.86 16.24 2.23
N ALA A 124 -10.64 16.72 2.06
CA ALA A 124 -9.43 16.22 2.69
C ALA A 124 -8.95 17.22 3.75
N ASN A 125 -8.98 16.81 5.02
CA ASN A 125 -8.43 17.59 6.12
C ASN A 125 -6.94 17.30 6.25
N LEU A 126 -6.11 18.34 6.13
CA LEU A 126 -4.66 18.23 6.17
C LEU A 126 -4.07 19.11 7.27
N ASP A 127 -2.98 18.61 7.82
CA ASP A 127 -2.05 19.37 8.63
C ASP A 127 -1.20 20.26 7.72
N ILE A 128 -0.76 21.40 8.27
CA ILE A 128 0.26 22.23 7.66
C ILE A 128 1.51 22.19 8.53
N GLU A 129 2.64 21.92 7.89
CA GLU A 129 3.95 21.91 8.51
C GLU A 129 4.84 22.96 7.84
N ILE A 130 5.42 23.87 8.62
CA ILE A 130 6.31 24.91 8.11
C ILE A 130 7.74 24.59 8.50
N HIS A 131 8.61 24.38 7.52
CA HIS A 131 10.04 24.11 7.73
C HIS A 131 10.83 25.38 7.51
N GLN A 132 11.67 25.77 8.47
CA GLN A 132 12.63 26.84 8.24
C GLN A 132 13.80 26.32 7.40
N SER A 133 14.26 27.13 6.44
CA SER A 133 15.47 26.80 5.69
C SER A 133 16.69 26.82 6.63
N PRO A 134 17.68 25.93 6.46
CA PRO A 134 18.89 25.93 7.31
C PRO A 134 19.64 27.27 7.34
N ASP A 135 19.62 28.04 6.25
CA ASP A 135 20.22 29.38 6.23
C ASP A 135 19.43 30.45 7.02
N ASP A 136 18.20 30.15 7.47
CA ASP A 136 17.30 31.08 8.16
C ASP A 136 16.60 30.45 9.39
N ASP A 137 17.24 29.48 10.04
CA ASP A 137 16.71 28.78 11.21
C ASP A 137 17.37 29.21 12.54
N LYS A 138 18.29 30.18 12.52
CA LYS A 138 18.95 30.65 13.76
C LYS A 138 17.96 31.24 14.77
N SER A 139 16.94 31.93 14.28
CA SER A 139 15.86 32.49 15.09
C SER A 139 14.51 31.93 14.65
N ALA A 140 13.57 31.83 15.60
CA ALA A 140 12.20 31.45 15.30
C ALA A 140 11.56 32.43 14.30
N LEU A 141 10.63 31.91 13.49
CA LEU A 141 9.62 32.74 12.84
C LEU A 141 8.76 33.41 13.93
N ASN A 142 8.33 34.64 13.65
CA ASN A 142 7.50 35.46 14.52
C ASN A 142 6.32 36.02 13.72
N ASP A 143 5.34 36.58 14.43
CA ASP A 143 4.30 37.37 13.79
C ASP A 143 4.90 38.70 13.33
N ASP A 144 5.15 38.79 12.02
CA ASP A 144 5.76 39.94 11.37
C ASP A 144 4.86 40.51 10.26
N GLY A 145 3.56 40.17 10.30
CA GLY A 145 2.59 40.56 9.28
C GLY A 145 2.69 39.77 7.96
N THR A 146 3.51 38.70 7.88
CA THR A 146 3.52 37.82 6.72
C THR A 146 2.16 37.11 6.56
N ILE A 147 1.64 37.12 5.33
CA ILE A 147 0.40 36.44 4.93
C ILE A 147 0.75 35.26 4.04
N LEU A 148 0.16 34.09 4.31
CA LEU A 148 0.17 32.94 3.41
C LEU A 148 -1.07 32.97 2.52
N ILE A 149 -0.86 32.87 1.22
CA ILE A 149 -1.89 32.85 0.20
C ILE A 149 -1.93 31.45 -0.41
N PHE A 150 -3.04 30.75 -0.21
CA PHE A 150 -3.31 29.45 -0.82
C PHE A 150 -4.15 29.67 -2.07
N LYS A 151 -3.62 29.28 -3.24
CA LYS A 151 -4.26 29.53 -4.54
C LYS A 151 -4.38 28.24 -5.35
N SER A 152 -5.62 27.83 -5.60
CA SER A 152 -5.93 26.71 -6.50
C SER A 152 -5.73 27.10 -7.97
N SER A 153 -5.12 26.20 -8.75
CA SER A 153 -4.99 26.33 -10.21
C SER A 153 -6.32 26.14 -10.95
N ASN A 154 -7.27 25.43 -10.33
CA ASN A 154 -8.56 25.08 -10.94
C ASN A 154 -9.72 25.58 -10.07
N PRO A 155 -10.79 26.18 -10.66
CA PRO A 155 -11.94 26.67 -9.90
C PRO A 155 -12.73 25.57 -9.18
N CYS A 156 -12.60 24.30 -9.57
CA CYS A 156 -13.24 23.18 -8.87
C CYS A 156 -12.56 22.86 -7.53
N LEU A 157 -11.30 23.26 -7.35
CA LEU A 157 -10.56 23.05 -6.11
C LEU A 157 -10.83 24.20 -5.14
N LYS A 158 -11.59 23.88 -4.10
CA LYS A 158 -11.94 24.82 -3.04
C LYS A 158 -11.14 24.52 -1.78
N ILE A 159 -10.70 25.58 -1.12
CA ILE A 159 -9.84 25.58 0.05
C ILE A 159 -10.60 26.25 1.17
N SER A 160 -10.61 25.62 2.34
CA SER A 160 -11.09 26.18 3.61
C SER A 160 -9.99 26.10 4.67
N THR A 161 -9.93 27.04 5.61
CA THR A 161 -8.92 27.08 6.70
C THR A 161 -9.58 27.38 8.04
N PHE A 162 -9.01 26.83 9.13
CA PHE A 162 -9.40 27.13 10.52
C PHE A 162 -10.92 27.17 10.79
N GLU A 163 -11.66 26.19 10.24
CA GLU A 163 -13.14 26.08 10.37
C GLU A 163 -13.96 27.23 9.78
N LYS A 164 -13.33 28.13 9.01
CA LYS A 164 -14.07 29.03 8.14
C LYS A 164 -14.67 28.16 7.04
N ASN A 165 -16.00 28.12 6.90
CA ASN A 165 -16.71 27.46 5.78
C ASN A 165 -16.46 28.14 4.41
N GLN A 166 -15.30 28.76 4.24
CA GLN A 166 -14.88 29.43 3.02
C GLN A 166 -14.47 28.37 2.02
N GLN A 167 -15.33 27.99 1.09
CA GLN A 167 -14.96 27.13 -0.04
C GLN A 167 -14.46 28.00 -1.21
N SER A 168 -13.27 28.58 -1.07
CA SER A 168 -12.72 29.57 -2.02
C SER A 168 -11.59 28.99 -2.88
N GLN A 169 -11.36 29.58 -4.05
CA GLN A 169 -10.18 29.27 -4.88
C GLN A 169 -8.91 29.93 -4.32
N ILE A 170 -9.08 31.02 -3.56
CA ILE A 170 -8.00 31.79 -2.94
C ILE A 170 -8.36 32.02 -1.47
N VAL A 171 -7.44 31.66 -0.58
CA VAL A 171 -7.57 31.89 0.86
C VAL A 171 -6.29 32.54 1.36
N GLU A 172 -6.45 33.59 2.17
CA GLU A 172 -5.34 34.30 2.81
C GLU A 172 -5.40 34.08 4.32
N GLU A 173 -4.28 33.68 4.91
CA GLU A 173 -4.16 33.46 6.34
C GLU A 173 -2.85 34.04 6.88
N PRO A 174 -2.87 34.77 8.01
CA PRO A 174 -1.65 35.19 8.68
C PRO A 174 -0.73 34.00 9.01
N LEU A 175 0.57 34.15 8.78
CA LEU A 175 1.59 33.15 9.16
C LEU A 175 1.49 32.81 10.66
N ALA A 176 1.16 33.80 11.49
CA ALA A 176 0.91 33.68 12.93
C ALA A 176 -0.04 32.53 13.29
N ASN A 177 -1.07 32.26 12.47
CA ASN A 177 -2.05 31.21 12.72
C ASN A 177 -1.45 29.80 12.68
N PHE A 178 -0.33 29.63 11.96
CA PHE A 178 0.37 28.36 11.80
C PHE A 178 1.52 28.19 12.78
N ILE A 179 2.21 29.28 13.13
CA ILE A 179 3.38 29.22 14.02
C ILE A 179 3.03 29.29 15.52
N ASN A 180 1.78 29.62 15.86
CA ASN A 180 1.29 29.67 17.25
C ASN A 180 1.33 28.31 17.99
N SER A 181 1.59 27.21 17.29
CA SER A 181 1.85 25.89 17.90
C SER A 181 3.15 25.84 18.69
N GLY A 182 4.00 26.86 18.54
CA GLY A 182 5.37 26.83 19.01
C GLY A 182 6.29 26.12 18.00
N ARG A 183 7.58 26.46 18.11
CA ARG A 183 8.65 25.90 17.27
C ARG A 183 9.10 24.57 17.87
N THR A 184 9.12 23.53 17.04
CA THR A 184 9.67 22.23 17.39
C THR A 184 10.99 22.00 16.66
N SER A 185 11.75 21.01 17.13
CA SER A 185 12.95 20.57 16.46
C SER A 185 13.03 19.05 16.39
N GLU A 186 13.36 18.53 15.22
CA GLU A 186 13.51 17.11 14.94
C GLU A 186 14.98 16.81 14.57
N GLN A 187 15.52 15.71 15.09
CA GLN A 187 16.87 15.26 14.74
C GLN A 187 16.76 14.24 13.59
N LEU A 188 17.17 14.61 12.37
CA LEU A 188 17.00 13.75 11.18
C LEU A 188 18.14 12.74 11.02
N ALA A 189 19.38 13.21 11.16
CA ALA A 189 20.56 12.34 11.16
C ALA A 189 21.73 13.17 11.69
N THR A 190 22.55 13.71 10.79
CA THR A 190 23.61 14.68 11.08
C THR A 190 23.07 16.11 11.22
N GLN A 191 21.82 16.36 10.82
CA GLN A 191 21.20 17.66 10.86
C GLN A 191 19.96 17.72 11.75
N LYS A 192 19.73 18.91 12.30
CA LYS A 192 18.53 19.27 13.05
C LYS A 192 17.63 20.09 12.13
N ARG A 193 16.33 19.80 12.12
CA ARG A 193 15.32 20.58 11.39
C ARG A 193 14.40 21.26 12.37
N PHE A 194 14.13 22.54 12.13
CA PHE A 194 13.16 23.31 12.90
C PHE A 194 11.87 23.50 12.12
N SER A 195 10.76 23.32 12.82
CA SER A 195 9.44 23.32 12.18
C SER A 195 8.33 23.83 13.09
N TYR A 196 7.18 24.12 12.47
CA TYR A 196 5.92 24.42 13.14
C TYR A 196 4.86 23.50 12.55
N LYS A 197 3.99 22.93 13.39
CA LYS A 197 2.95 22.00 12.92
C LYS A 197 1.59 22.44 13.42
N LYS A 198 0.70 22.74 12.48
CA LYS A 198 -0.70 23.07 12.75
C LYS A 198 -1.59 21.94 12.25
N LYS A 199 -2.24 21.25 13.18
CA LYS A 199 -3.13 20.13 12.85
C LYS A 199 -4.44 20.61 12.22
N LYS A 200 -5.00 19.83 11.28
CA LYS A 200 -6.29 20.10 10.60
C LYS A 200 -6.43 21.56 10.15
N ALA A 201 -5.35 22.14 9.64
CA ALA A 201 -5.27 23.56 9.36
C ALA A 201 -5.99 23.96 8.07
N ILE A 202 -6.08 23.02 7.12
CA ILE A 202 -6.64 23.24 5.79
C ILE A 202 -7.54 22.07 5.39
N ASN A 203 -8.67 22.38 4.77
CA ASN A 203 -9.55 21.41 4.13
C ASN A 203 -9.58 21.69 2.62
N ILE A 204 -9.48 20.64 1.82
CA ILE A 204 -9.51 20.73 0.36
C ILE A 204 -10.66 19.88 -0.17
N ILE A 205 -11.51 20.48 -1.00
CA ILE A 205 -12.59 19.77 -1.67
C ILE A 205 -12.55 20.05 -3.17
N CYS A 206 -12.75 19.02 -3.99
CA CYS A 206 -13.01 19.19 -5.41
C CYS A 206 -14.53 19.22 -5.59
N SER A 207 -15.13 20.37 -5.89
CA SER A 207 -16.58 20.56 -5.94
C SER A 207 -17.02 21.34 -7.18
N GLY A 208 -18.19 21.00 -7.72
CA GLY A 208 -18.79 21.66 -8.89
C GLY A 208 -18.20 21.24 -10.24
N GLY A 209 -17.26 20.30 -10.25
CA GLY A 209 -16.63 19.76 -11.45
C GLY A 209 -15.51 18.78 -11.12
N ALA A 210 -15.03 18.07 -12.14
CA ALA A 210 -13.93 17.11 -12.04
C ALA A 210 -12.72 17.57 -12.87
N LEU A 211 -11.53 17.19 -12.42
CA LEU A 211 -10.24 17.59 -12.95
C LEU A 211 -9.83 16.67 -14.10
N ARG A 212 -9.65 17.25 -15.29
CA ARG A 212 -9.25 16.52 -16.52
C ARG A 212 -7.74 16.24 -16.60
N GLN A 213 -6.95 16.97 -15.83
CA GLN A 213 -5.50 16.86 -15.73
C GLN A 213 -5.08 17.03 -14.27
N ASN A 214 -3.82 16.77 -13.97
CA ASN A 214 -3.29 17.04 -12.64
C ASN A 214 -3.25 18.56 -12.41
N GLU A 215 -3.68 18.99 -11.24
CA GLU A 215 -3.82 20.39 -10.84
C GLU A 215 -3.01 20.65 -9.56
N TYR A 216 -3.05 21.87 -9.05
CA TYR A 216 -2.30 22.27 -7.87
C TYR A 216 -2.96 23.29 -6.99
N ILE A 217 -2.50 23.32 -5.74
CA ILE A 217 -2.65 24.46 -4.84
C ILE A 217 -1.24 25.01 -4.59
N LEU A 218 -1.00 26.25 -5.00
CA LEU A 218 0.24 26.97 -4.77
C LEU A 218 0.13 27.78 -3.48
N VAL A 219 1.20 27.78 -2.68
CA VAL A 219 1.30 28.59 -1.46
C VAL A 219 2.33 29.67 -1.68
N GLN A 220 1.90 30.92 -1.52
CA GLN A 220 2.75 32.09 -1.64
C GLN A 220 2.82 32.83 -0.30
N ALA A 221 4.01 33.27 0.10
CA ALA A 221 4.19 34.15 1.23
C ALA A 221 4.25 35.60 0.74
N LYS A 222 3.45 36.48 1.35
CA LYS A 222 3.38 37.90 1.03
C LYS A 222 3.75 38.74 2.24
N LYS A 223 4.70 39.66 2.07
CA LYS A 223 5.06 40.67 3.08
C LYS A 223 5.54 41.93 2.40
N SER A 224 5.00 43.09 2.78
CA SER A 224 5.39 44.41 2.28
C SER A 224 5.49 44.48 0.74
N GLY A 225 4.54 43.85 0.03
CA GLY A 225 4.49 43.79 -1.44
C GLY A 225 5.39 42.73 -2.09
N THR A 226 6.33 42.13 -1.36
CA THR A 226 7.12 40.99 -1.85
C THR A 226 6.28 39.72 -1.79
N ILE A 227 6.31 38.92 -2.85
CA ILE A 227 5.64 37.62 -2.93
C ILE A 227 6.67 36.56 -3.31
N LYS A 228 6.66 35.43 -2.60
CA LYS A 228 7.52 34.27 -2.90
C LYS A 228 6.70 32.98 -2.83
N ASP A 229 6.92 32.06 -3.77
CA ASP A 229 6.36 30.71 -3.70
C ASP A 229 7.10 29.91 -2.62
N VAL A 230 6.36 29.37 -1.67
CA VAL A 230 6.90 28.70 -0.47
C VAL A 230 6.37 27.30 -0.26
N GLY A 231 5.35 26.87 -1.00
CA GLY A 231 4.83 25.51 -0.87
C GLY A 231 3.85 25.16 -1.98
N MET A 232 3.56 23.87 -2.14
CA MET A 232 2.69 23.40 -3.20
C MET A 232 2.10 22.02 -2.90
N LEU A 233 0.85 21.82 -3.30
CA LEU A 233 0.18 20.52 -3.30
C LEU A 233 -0.13 20.06 -4.73
N LEU A 234 0.34 18.86 -5.05
CA LEU A 234 -0.24 17.83 -5.93
C LEU A 234 -1.73 17.59 -5.85
N VAL A 235 -2.54 17.84 -6.88
CA VAL A 235 -3.88 17.21 -6.94
C VAL A 235 -4.02 16.38 -8.22
N ALA A 236 -4.25 15.08 -8.06
CA ALA A 236 -4.40 14.15 -9.17
C ALA A 236 -5.66 14.45 -9.99
N LYS A 237 -5.60 14.20 -11.31
CA LYS A 237 -6.79 14.19 -12.17
C LYS A 237 -7.82 13.21 -11.60
N ASN A 238 -9.09 13.59 -11.61
CA ASN A 238 -10.17 12.78 -11.01
C ASN A 238 -11.43 12.71 -11.90
N LYS A 239 -11.31 13.10 -13.17
CA LYS A 239 -12.38 12.92 -14.16
C LYS A 239 -12.61 11.46 -14.52
N GLU A 240 -11.55 10.66 -14.50
CA GLU A 240 -11.56 9.23 -14.75
C GLU A 240 -11.52 8.51 -13.41
N ILE A 241 -12.58 7.75 -13.11
CA ILE A 241 -12.71 6.94 -11.89
C ILE A 241 -12.81 5.48 -12.32
N PHE A 242 -12.03 4.61 -11.68
CA PHE A 242 -12.05 3.17 -11.96
C PHE A 242 -13.07 2.46 -11.11
N VAL A 243 -13.68 1.41 -11.66
CA VAL A 243 -14.55 0.51 -10.90
C VAL A 243 -13.99 -0.89 -10.99
N ILE A 244 -13.69 -1.48 -9.83
CA ILE A 244 -13.42 -2.91 -9.72
C ILE A 244 -14.70 -3.58 -9.25
N LYS A 245 -15.23 -4.51 -10.05
CA LYS A 245 -16.45 -5.23 -9.72
C LYS A 245 -16.09 -6.51 -8.99
N LEU A 246 -16.55 -6.62 -7.75
CA LEU A 246 -16.24 -7.72 -6.85
C LEU A 246 -17.40 -8.70 -6.78
N ILE A 247 -17.08 -9.98 -6.85
CA ILE A 247 -17.99 -11.10 -6.58
C ILE A 247 -17.48 -11.80 -5.32
N MET A 248 -18.29 -11.74 -4.27
CA MET A 248 -17.96 -12.33 -2.97
C MET A 248 -18.55 -13.74 -2.89
N VAL A 249 -17.70 -14.75 -2.74
CA VAL A 249 -18.07 -16.17 -2.77
C VAL A 249 -17.84 -16.79 -1.40
N ASP A 250 -18.92 -17.09 -0.68
CA ASP A 250 -18.85 -17.85 0.55
C ASP A 250 -18.76 -19.34 0.24
N VAL A 251 -17.62 -19.97 0.53
CA VAL A 251 -17.48 -21.42 0.40
C VAL A 251 -18.09 -22.06 1.64
N LYS A 252 -19.18 -22.81 1.44
CA LYS A 252 -19.85 -23.53 2.53
C LYS A 252 -19.48 -25.00 2.50
N VAL A 253 -18.94 -25.49 3.61
CA VAL A 253 -18.53 -26.89 3.77
C VAL A 253 -18.60 -27.30 5.24
N ASN A 254 -19.03 -28.53 5.50
CA ASN A 254 -19.32 -29.07 6.83
C ASN A 254 -20.21 -28.14 7.67
N GLY A 255 -21.18 -27.47 7.01
CA GLY A 255 -22.08 -26.50 7.64
C GLY A 255 -21.44 -25.17 8.03
N LYS A 256 -20.16 -24.93 7.72
CA LYS A 256 -19.41 -23.72 8.08
C LYS A 256 -19.32 -22.73 6.93
N ILE A 257 -19.36 -21.44 7.28
CA ILE A 257 -19.05 -20.28 6.42
C ILE A 257 -18.18 -19.34 7.27
N LEU A 258 -17.19 -18.68 6.66
CA LEU A 258 -16.38 -17.70 7.37
C LEU A 258 -17.13 -16.39 7.62
N GLU A 259 -16.92 -15.84 8.81
CA GLU A 259 -17.36 -14.48 9.12
C GLU A 259 -16.49 -13.45 8.39
N LYS A 260 -17.14 -12.45 7.79
CA LYS A 260 -16.49 -11.35 7.08
C LYS A 260 -16.37 -10.11 7.99
N PRO A 261 -15.38 -9.21 7.78
CA PRO A 261 -15.34 -7.95 8.50
C PRO A 261 -16.67 -7.19 8.37
N LYS A 262 -17.19 -6.64 9.46
CA LYS A 262 -18.37 -5.77 9.39
C LYS A 262 -18.06 -4.56 8.51
N ASN A 263 -19.03 -4.13 7.69
CA ASN A 263 -18.92 -2.98 6.78
C ASN A 263 -17.82 -3.08 5.71
N TYR A 264 -17.35 -4.29 5.37
CA TYR A 264 -16.20 -4.42 4.47
C TYR A 264 -16.37 -3.72 3.11
N GLU A 265 -17.58 -3.74 2.55
CA GLU A 265 -17.91 -3.05 1.30
C GLU A 265 -17.69 -1.54 1.39
N TRP A 266 -18.10 -0.96 2.51
CA TRP A 266 -17.93 0.46 2.76
C TRP A 266 -16.45 0.81 2.93
N GLU A 267 -15.70 0.02 3.69
CA GLU A 267 -14.26 0.23 3.93
C GLU A 267 -13.46 0.12 2.63
N LEU A 268 -13.66 -0.95 1.85
CA LEU A 268 -13.00 -1.12 0.55
C LEU A 268 -13.28 0.07 -0.38
N LYS A 269 -14.52 0.56 -0.39
CA LYS A 269 -14.96 1.66 -1.26
C LYS A 269 -14.54 3.05 -0.79
N ASN A 270 -14.62 3.35 0.50
CA ASN A 270 -14.54 4.72 1.04
C ASN A 270 -13.27 4.99 1.85
N ARG A 271 -12.46 3.95 2.09
CA ARG A 271 -11.24 4.05 2.91
C ARG A 271 -10.01 3.48 2.22
N ILE A 272 -10.16 2.39 1.47
CA ILE A 272 -9.01 1.72 0.86
C ILE A 272 -8.82 2.16 -0.60
N PHE A 273 -9.71 1.75 -1.51
CA PHE A 273 -9.49 1.93 -2.94
C PHE A 273 -9.82 3.34 -3.47
N ASN A 274 -10.60 4.12 -2.71
CA ASN A 274 -10.78 5.55 -2.97
C ASN A 274 -9.45 6.31 -2.97
N GLN A 275 -8.43 5.86 -2.22
CA GLN A 275 -7.11 6.49 -2.21
C GLN A 275 -6.46 6.49 -3.61
N CYS A 276 -6.83 5.52 -4.45
CA CYS A 276 -6.37 5.39 -5.82
C CYS A 276 -7.37 5.95 -6.85
N LEU A 277 -8.38 6.73 -6.43
CA LEU A 277 -9.49 7.17 -7.30
C LEU A 277 -10.27 6.01 -7.93
N MET A 278 -10.45 4.94 -7.15
CA MET A 278 -11.15 3.74 -7.56
C MET A 278 -12.34 3.45 -6.65
N ILE A 279 -13.30 2.71 -7.20
CA ILE A 279 -14.47 2.20 -6.49
C ILE A 279 -14.41 0.68 -6.51
N ALA A 280 -14.33 0.09 -5.33
CA ALA A 280 -14.63 -1.32 -5.14
C ALA A 280 -16.14 -1.51 -4.99
N ASP A 281 -16.75 -2.12 -6.00
CA ASP A 281 -18.20 -2.31 -6.07
C ASP A 281 -18.54 -3.81 -5.94
N VAL A 282 -19.17 -4.20 -4.83
CA VAL A 282 -19.64 -5.58 -4.65
C VAL A 282 -20.93 -5.76 -5.42
N VAL A 283 -20.80 -6.32 -6.62
CA VAL A 283 -21.92 -6.49 -7.56
C VAL A 283 -22.69 -7.79 -7.33
N LYS A 284 -22.07 -8.78 -6.68
CA LYS A 284 -22.71 -10.07 -6.40
C LYS A 284 -22.15 -10.70 -5.13
N LYS A 285 -23.04 -11.36 -4.38
CA LYS A 285 -22.71 -12.25 -3.26
C LYS A 285 -23.33 -13.61 -3.53
N GLU A 286 -22.59 -14.68 -3.32
CA GLU A 286 -23.09 -16.02 -3.55
C GLU A 286 -22.47 -17.03 -2.59
N VAL A 287 -23.16 -18.17 -2.45
CA VAL A 287 -22.71 -19.27 -1.61
C VAL A 287 -22.37 -20.44 -2.52
N PHE A 288 -21.09 -20.83 -2.53
CA PHE A 288 -20.65 -22.07 -3.15
C PHE A 288 -20.83 -23.22 -2.15
N ASP A 289 -22.02 -23.81 -2.17
CA ASP A 289 -22.44 -24.85 -1.21
C ASP A 289 -21.89 -26.23 -1.59
N LEU A 290 -20.70 -26.56 -1.07
CA LEU A 290 -20.04 -27.84 -1.29
C LEU A 290 -20.78 -28.98 -0.58
N ASP A 291 -21.45 -28.71 0.55
CA ASP A 291 -22.25 -29.73 1.28
C ASP A 291 -23.40 -30.25 0.42
N ARG A 292 -24.08 -29.34 -0.27
CA ARG A 292 -25.16 -29.69 -1.20
C ARG A 292 -24.62 -30.43 -2.41
N LEU A 293 -23.56 -29.91 -3.02
CA LEU A 293 -23.00 -30.47 -4.26
C LEU A 293 -22.39 -31.86 -4.04
N ALA A 294 -21.64 -32.08 -2.95
CA ALA A 294 -20.99 -33.36 -2.64
C ALA A 294 -21.97 -34.56 -2.50
N LYS A 295 -23.26 -34.29 -2.23
CA LYS A 295 -24.31 -35.34 -2.18
C LYS A 295 -24.51 -36.02 -3.53
N THR A 296 -24.35 -35.28 -4.62
CA THR A 296 -24.70 -35.73 -5.98
C THR A 296 -23.51 -35.75 -6.93
N ASP A 297 -22.44 -35.01 -6.62
CA ASP A 297 -21.27 -34.86 -7.48
C ASP A 297 -20.03 -35.53 -6.86
N SER A 298 -19.49 -36.53 -7.54
CA SER A 298 -18.33 -37.31 -7.08
C SER A 298 -17.03 -36.51 -7.07
N GLU A 299 -16.86 -35.56 -7.99
CA GLU A 299 -15.69 -34.67 -8.05
C GLU A 299 -15.70 -33.71 -6.86
N VAL A 300 -16.85 -33.10 -6.56
CA VAL A 300 -17.00 -32.23 -5.38
C VAL A 300 -16.78 -33.02 -4.10
N ARG A 301 -17.32 -34.25 -4.01
CA ARG A 301 -17.09 -35.13 -2.86
C ARG A 301 -15.61 -35.47 -2.69
N ALA A 302 -14.89 -35.72 -3.78
CA ALA A 302 -13.45 -35.98 -3.74
C ALA A 302 -12.67 -34.74 -3.28
N PHE A 303 -13.00 -33.56 -3.80
CA PHE A 303 -12.40 -32.28 -3.38
C PHE A 303 -12.62 -32.00 -1.89
N VAL A 304 -13.87 -32.10 -1.39
CA VAL A 304 -14.18 -31.93 0.03
C VAL A 304 -13.45 -32.95 0.88
N LYS A 305 -13.40 -34.22 0.47
CA LYS A 305 -12.67 -35.26 1.19
C LYS A 305 -11.17 -34.96 1.24
N LYS A 306 -10.58 -34.47 0.16
CA LYS A 306 -9.16 -34.13 0.09
C LYS A 306 -8.79 -33.03 1.08
N TRP A 307 -9.54 -31.93 1.10
CA TRP A 307 -9.17 -30.72 1.82
C TRP A 307 -9.82 -30.58 3.21
N TRP A 308 -10.96 -31.25 3.48
CA TRP A 308 -11.73 -31.13 4.73
C TRP A 308 -12.03 -32.47 5.43
N SER A 309 -11.46 -33.59 5.01
CA SER A 309 -11.57 -34.80 5.84
C SER A 309 -10.73 -34.63 7.11
N THR A 310 -11.30 -35.02 8.25
CA THR A 310 -10.62 -35.09 9.57
C THR A 310 -9.43 -36.06 9.60
N LYS A 311 -9.10 -36.69 8.46
CA LYS A 311 -7.96 -37.56 8.24
C LYS A 311 -7.34 -37.18 6.90
N ILE A 312 -6.36 -36.29 6.89
CA ILE A 312 -5.43 -36.20 5.76
C ILE A 312 -4.79 -37.59 5.65
N LYS A 313 -5.19 -38.37 4.64
CA LYS A 313 -4.62 -39.67 4.33
C LYS A 313 -3.28 -39.42 3.64
N ILE A 314 -2.20 -39.84 4.30
CA ILE A 314 -0.91 -40.08 3.66
C ILE A 314 -1.14 -41.24 2.67
N GLU A 315 -1.06 -40.98 1.37
CA GLU A 315 -0.91 -42.06 0.40
C GLU A 315 0.54 -42.54 0.48
N ASP A 316 0.68 -43.74 1.03
CA ASP A 316 1.91 -44.48 1.21
C ASP A 316 2.44 -44.94 -0.16
N GLU A 317 3.43 -44.23 -0.71
CA GLU A 317 4.17 -44.66 -1.91
C GLU A 317 5.41 -45.51 -1.58
N THR A 318 5.55 -46.06 -0.37
CA THR A 318 6.62 -47.03 -0.09
C THR A 318 6.25 -48.46 -0.53
N LYS A 319 5.94 -48.61 -1.81
CA LYS A 319 6.11 -49.87 -2.56
C LYS A 319 6.92 -49.66 -3.83
N ILE A 320 8.09 -49.03 -3.74
CA ILE A 320 9.19 -49.31 -4.68
C ILE A 320 10.47 -49.40 -3.85
N GLY A 321 11.04 -50.60 -3.77
CA GLY A 321 12.14 -50.93 -2.88
C GLY A 321 13.51 -50.50 -3.41
N ASP A 322 14.32 -49.95 -2.52
CA ASP A 322 15.76 -50.19 -2.48
C ASP A 322 16.26 -50.05 -1.03
N LYS A 323 16.90 -51.09 -0.47
CA LYS A 323 17.32 -51.15 0.94
C LYS A 323 18.62 -50.37 1.22
N LYS A 324 19.18 -49.66 0.24
CA LYS A 324 20.45 -48.93 0.38
C LYS A 324 20.43 -47.46 -0.06
N GLN A 325 19.27 -46.90 -0.39
CA GLN A 325 19.11 -45.47 -0.65
C GLN A 325 18.09 -44.88 0.33
N GLN A 326 18.58 -44.15 1.33
CA GLN A 326 17.76 -43.29 2.19
C GLN A 326 17.41 -42.01 1.41
N TYR A 327 16.52 -42.14 0.43
CA TYR A 327 15.75 -41.01 -0.09
C TYR A 327 14.38 -41.04 0.58
N VAL A 328 14.12 -40.04 1.40
CA VAL A 328 12.77 -39.74 1.90
C VAL A 328 12.26 -38.58 1.03
N PRO A 329 11.15 -38.73 0.29
CA PRO A 329 10.54 -37.62 -0.44
C PRO A 329 10.12 -36.51 0.55
N VAL A 330 10.15 -35.26 0.09
CA VAL A 330 9.83 -34.02 0.83
C VAL A 330 8.32 -33.91 1.16
N ASN A 331 7.70 -34.99 1.66
CA ASN A 331 6.28 -35.11 1.99
C ASN A 331 6.03 -35.95 3.26
N GLU A 332 7.04 -36.17 4.12
CA GLU A 332 6.84 -36.91 5.38
C GLU A 332 6.49 -35.99 6.56
N PHE A 333 5.20 -35.98 6.90
CA PHE A 333 4.59 -35.24 8.01
C PHE A 333 4.92 -35.85 9.38
N HIS A 334 5.26 -35.02 10.38
CA HIS A 334 5.46 -35.49 11.75
C HIS A 334 4.23 -35.25 12.65
N LYS A 335 3.61 -36.34 13.11
CA LYS A 335 2.59 -36.33 14.16
C LYS A 335 3.16 -35.81 15.47
N LYS A 336 2.45 -34.89 16.15
CA LYS A 336 2.75 -34.53 17.54
C LYS A 336 1.51 -34.70 18.42
N ASN A 337 1.62 -35.57 19.43
CA ASN A 337 0.62 -35.67 20.48
C ASN A 337 0.66 -34.40 21.34
N THR A 338 -0.45 -33.68 21.42
CA THR A 338 -0.67 -32.62 22.41
C THR A 338 -1.64 -33.11 23.47
N LYS A 339 -1.78 -32.39 24.60
CA LYS A 339 -2.72 -32.76 25.67
C LYS A 339 -4.20 -32.73 25.22
N ASP A 340 -4.51 -32.09 24.09
CA ASP A 340 -5.87 -31.84 23.61
C ASP A 340 -6.21 -32.56 22.29
N GLY A 341 -5.34 -33.45 21.78
CA GLY A 341 -5.58 -34.26 20.58
C GLY A 341 -4.54 -34.11 19.45
N GLU A 342 -4.74 -34.89 18.38
CA GLU A 342 -3.89 -35.02 17.18
C GLU A 342 -4.21 -33.91 16.16
N VAL A 343 -3.21 -33.19 15.61
CA VAL A 343 -3.42 -32.15 14.57
C VAL A 343 -2.40 -32.32 13.42
N THR A 344 -2.81 -32.05 12.17
CA THR A 344 -2.03 -32.19 10.91
C THR A 344 -1.95 -30.84 10.17
N TYR A 345 -0.84 -30.54 9.47
CA TYR A 345 -0.60 -29.24 8.78
C TYR A 345 0.01 -29.40 7.36
N LEU A 346 -0.02 -28.35 6.51
CA LEU A 346 0.24 -28.37 5.05
C LEU A 346 1.29 -27.31 4.62
N VAL A 347 2.18 -27.64 3.66
CA VAL A 347 3.25 -26.78 3.06
C VAL A 347 2.73 -25.69 2.10
N GLU A 348 3.46 -24.58 1.90
CA GLU A 348 3.22 -23.41 0.99
C GLU A 348 2.57 -23.74 -0.37
N ASP A 349 3.04 -24.77 -1.07
CA ASP A 349 2.48 -25.21 -2.36
C ASP A 349 1.00 -25.63 -2.28
N ASN A 350 0.49 -25.91 -1.09
CA ASN A 350 -0.88 -26.39 -0.91
C ASN A 350 -1.92 -25.27 -0.93
N SER A 351 -1.59 -24.02 -0.61
CA SER A 351 -2.57 -22.92 -0.66
C SER A 351 -2.87 -22.50 -2.10
N GLU A 352 -1.83 -22.32 -2.91
CA GLU A 352 -1.98 -22.07 -4.35
C GLU A 352 -2.63 -23.24 -5.07
N LYS A 353 -2.27 -24.48 -4.70
CA LYS A 353 -2.92 -25.68 -5.23
C LYS A 353 -4.38 -25.79 -4.82
N PHE A 354 -4.71 -25.54 -3.54
CA PHE A 354 -6.07 -25.52 -3.04
C PHE A 354 -6.90 -24.49 -3.79
N LYS A 355 -6.37 -23.27 -3.92
CA LYS A 355 -6.99 -22.17 -4.66
C LYS A 355 -7.24 -22.55 -6.11
N ALA A 356 -6.24 -23.07 -6.82
CA ALA A 356 -6.39 -23.47 -8.23
C ALA A 356 -7.49 -24.53 -8.41
N GLU A 357 -7.53 -25.53 -7.53
CA GLU A 357 -8.56 -26.57 -7.55
C GLU A 357 -9.95 -26.02 -7.18
N LEU A 358 -10.04 -25.12 -6.18
CA LEU A 358 -11.28 -24.46 -5.79
C LEU A 358 -11.88 -23.64 -6.95
N LEU A 359 -11.05 -22.86 -7.63
CA LEU A 359 -11.47 -22.03 -8.77
C LEU A 359 -12.00 -22.89 -9.91
N LYS A 360 -11.24 -23.92 -10.30
CA LYS A 360 -11.65 -24.86 -11.37
C LYS A 360 -12.96 -25.57 -11.03
N LEU A 361 -13.11 -26.00 -9.77
CA LEU A 361 -14.34 -26.63 -9.30
C LEU A 361 -15.51 -25.64 -9.37
N TYR A 362 -15.33 -24.42 -8.88
CA TYR A 362 -16.34 -23.37 -8.91
C TYR A 362 -16.78 -23.03 -10.35
N GLU A 363 -15.84 -22.86 -11.27
CA GLU A 363 -16.13 -22.58 -12.69
C GLU A 363 -16.98 -23.68 -13.33
N THR A 364 -16.61 -24.93 -13.07
CA THR A 364 -17.29 -26.11 -13.62
C THR A 364 -18.69 -26.26 -13.05
N LYS A 365 -18.87 -26.11 -11.73
CA LYS A 365 -20.16 -26.38 -11.07
C LYS A 365 -21.15 -25.22 -11.12
N ASN A 366 -20.69 -24.00 -11.37
CA ASN A 366 -21.54 -22.83 -11.60
C ASN A 366 -21.72 -22.49 -13.09
N PHE A 367 -21.33 -23.39 -14.00
CA PHE A 367 -21.51 -23.25 -15.45
C PHE A 367 -21.02 -21.90 -15.98
N LYS A 368 -19.83 -21.47 -15.56
CA LYS A 368 -19.27 -20.22 -16.06
C LYS A 368 -18.89 -20.35 -17.54
N LEU A 369 -19.38 -19.39 -18.33
CA LEU A 369 -19.03 -19.28 -19.75
C LEU A 369 -17.55 -18.90 -19.96
N LEU A 370 -16.96 -18.16 -19.03
CA LEU A 370 -15.58 -17.68 -19.10
C LEU A 370 -14.82 -18.07 -17.82
N PRO A 371 -13.58 -18.59 -17.94
CA PRO A 371 -12.70 -18.79 -16.79
C PRO A 371 -12.48 -17.48 -16.03
N ILE A 372 -12.35 -17.55 -14.71
CA ILE A 372 -12.15 -16.41 -13.81
C ILE A 372 -10.90 -15.62 -14.18
N ASN A 373 -9.82 -16.31 -14.54
CA ASN A 373 -8.56 -15.67 -14.92
C ASN A 373 -8.49 -15.29 -16.41
N SER A 374 -9.57 -15.48 -17.17
CA SER A 374 -9.64 -15.07 -18.57
C SER A 374 -9.51 -13.55 -18.72
N ILE A 375 -8.85 -13.09 -19.79
CA ILE A 375 -8.79 -11.67 -20.15
C ILE A 375 -10.19 -11.05 -20.34
N TYR A 376 -11.19 -11.84 -20.70
CA TYR A 376 -12.57 -11.39 -20.94
C TYR A 376 -13.42 -11.29 -19.65
N GLU A 377 -12.96 -11.84 -18.53
CA GLU A 377 -13.64 -11.71 -17.24
C GLU A 377 -13.29 -10.36 -16.60
N SER A 378 -14.24 -9.44 -16.51
CA SER A 378 -13.99 -8.13 -15.89
C SER A 378 -14.10 -8.13 -14.37
N HIS A 379 -14.71 -9.17 -13.79
CA HIS A 379 -14.93 -9.25 -12.35
C HIS A 379 -13.71 -9.81 -11.62
N ARG A 380 -13.59 -9.43 -10.35
CA ARG A 380 -12.67 -10.06 -9.42
C ARG A 380 -13.44 -10.85 -8.36
N TYR A 381 -12.89 -11.98 -7.99
CA TYR A 381 -13.54 -12.95 -7.11
C TYR A 381 -12.81 -13.02 -5.78
N VAL A 382 -13.57 -12.93 -4.69
CA VAL A 382 -13.04 -13.11 -3.33
C VAL A 382 -13.75 -14.31 -2.71
N PHE A 383 -13.01 -15.40 -2.55
CA PHE A 383 -13.52 -16.62 -1.94
C PHE A 383 -13.22 -16.61 -0.45
N PHE A 384 -14.21 -16.96 0.37
CA PHE A 384 -14.08 -17.12 1.80
C PHE A 384 -14.17 -18.61 2.13
N ALA A 385 -13.02 -19.25 2.34
CA ALA A 385 -12.89 -20.69 2.49
C ALA A 385 -12.62 -21.07 3.96
N PRO A 386 -13.51 -21.83 4.63
CA PRO A 386 -13.35 -22.20 6.03
C PRO A 386 -12.34 -23.35 6.22
N ILE A 387 -11.12 -23.14 5.73
CA ILE A 387 -9.94 -24.01 5.84
C ILE A 387 -8.78 -23.21 6.41
N ALA A 388 -7.97 -23.85 7.26
CA ALA A 388 -6.80 -23.28 7.90
C ALA A 388 -5.51 -23.81 7.25
N MET A 389 -4.49 -22.98 7.10
CA MET A 389 -3.22 -23.27 6.43
C MET A 389 -2.05 -22.82 7.32
N ARG A 390 -1.13 -23.73 7.68
CA ARG A 390 0.06 -23.43 8.52
C ARG A 390 1.33 -24.01 7.95
N TYR A 391 2.39 -23.20 7.90
CA TYR A 391 3.74 -23.66 7.55
C TYR A 391 4.34 -24.56 8.63
N GLU A 392 5.04 -25.62 8.20
CA GLU A 392 5.86 -26.46 9.07
C GLU A 392 7.22 -25.81 9.40
N PRO A 393 7.87 -26.23 10.50
CA PRO A 393 9.25 -25.84 10.79
C PRO A 393 10.21 -26.42 9.75
N ILE A 394 11.18 -25.62 9.32
CA ILE A 394 12.26 -26.09 8.45
C ILE A 394 13.32 -26.75 9.32
N TYR A 395 13.67 -28.00 8.98
CA TYR A 395 14.76 -28.75 9.59
C TYR A 395 15.88 -28.95 8.58
N GLU A 396 17.12 -28.67 8.99
CA GLU A 396 18.31 -28.98 8.21
C GLU A 396 19.12 -30.09 8.86
N LYS A 397 19.80 -30.85 8.01
CA LYS A 397 20.70 -31.92 8.44
C LYS A 397 22.03 -31.28 8.84
N VAL A 398 22.28 -31.20 10.15
CA VAL A 398 23.50 -30.62 10.72
C VAL A 398 24.29 -31.74 11.39
N TYR A 399 25.60 -31.78 11.15
CA TYR A 399 26.46 -32.72 11.84
C TYR A 399 26.58 -32.33 13.33
N ASP A 400 26.11 -33.19 14.23
CA ASP A 400 26.27 -33.00 15.67
C ASP A 400 27.61 -33.59 16.12
N PRO A 401 28.58 -32.74 16.54
CA PRO A 401 29.92 -33.20 16.90
C PRO A 401 29.94 -33.99 18.22
N VAL A 402 28.93 -33.83 19.08
CA VAL A 402 28.80 -34.56 20.35
C VAL A 402 28.24 -35.96 20.09
N LEU A 403 27.22 -36.06 19.22
CA LEU A 403 26.60 -37.33 18.85
C LEU A 403 27.31 -38.05 17.70
N LYS A 404 28.29 -37.40 17.06
CA LYS A 404 29.07 -37.88 15.90
C LYS A 404 28.20 -38.44 14.77
N LYS A 405 27.07 -37.79 14.53
CA LYS A 405 26.14 -38.16 13.46
C LYS A 405 25.42 -36.92 12.98
N ASP A 406 24.92 -37.01 11.75
CA ASP A 406 23.98 -36.03 11.27
C ASP A 406 22.68 -36.10 12.06
N VAL A 407 22.21 -34.94 12.52
CA VAL A 407 20.92 -34.78 13.17
C VAL A 407 20.10 -33.73 12.44
N MET A 408 18.78 -33.89 12.45
CA MET A 408 17.87 -32.86 11.96
C MET A 408 17.75 -31.78 13.03
N LYS A 409 18.28 -30.58 12.76
CA LYS A 409 18.14 -29.42 13.62
C LYS A 409 17.08 -28.50 13.03
N MET A 410 16.12 -28.07 13.87
CA MET A 410 15.17 -27.05 13.47
C MET A 410 15.94 -25.75 13.22
N VAL A 411 15.97 -25.31 11.97
CA VAL A 411 16.61 -24.05 11.58
C VAL A 411 15.60 -22.93 11.47
N GLU A 412 14.34 -23.25 11.13
CA GLU A 412 13.25 -22.29 11.21
C GLU A 412 12.07 -22.86 11.99
N PRO A 413 11.61 -22.20 13.06
CA PRO A 413 10.36 -22.58 13.71
C PRO A 413 9.18 -22.32 12.76
N GLY A 414 8.39 -23.36 12.49
CA GLY A 414 7.16 -23.29 11.70
C GLY A 414 6.16 -22.39 12.41
N SER A 415 5.92 -21.23 11.84
CA SER A 415 5.26 -20.13 12.55
C SER A 415 4.46 -19.21 11.65
N VAL A 416 4.55 -19.36 10.33
CA VAL A 416 3.75 -18.53 9.41
C VAL A 416 2.42 -19.23 9.19
N ILE A 417 1.35 -18.48 9.41
CA ILE A 417 -0.02 -18.90 9.12
C ILE A 417 -0.42 -18.20 7.84
N GLU A 418 -0.84 -18.94 6.82
CA GLU A 418 -1.37 -18.31 5.61
C GLU A 418 -2.82 -17.94 5.83
N GLY A 419 -3.04 -16.64 6.01
CA GLY A 419 -4.37 -16.09 6.09
C GLY A 419 -5.09 -16.02 4.73
N SER A 420 -4.33 -16.05 3.64
CA SER A 420 -4.86 -15.77 2.31
C SER A 420 -3.94 -16.24 1.19
N ALA A 421 -4.46 -16.23 -0.05
CA ALA A 421 -3.72 -16.48 -1.27
C ALA A 421 -4.26 -15.65 -2.45
N SER A 422 -3.40 -14.85 -3.10
CA SER A 422 -3.63 -14.18 -4.39
C SER A 422 -2.69 -14.76 -5.46
N PHE A 423 -3.14 -14.81 -6.72
CA PHE A 423 -2.34 -15.46 -7.77
C PHE A 423 -1.36 -14.42 -8.31
N GLU A 424 -0.12 -14.46 -7.82
CA GLU A 424 1.00 -13.92 -8.59
C GLU A 424 1.24 -14.89 -9.75
N ALA A 425 1.41 -14.42 -11.00
CA ALA A 425 1.85 -15.36 -12.03
C ALA A 425 3.22 -15.88 -11.62
N ASP A 426 3.29 -17.18 -11.29
CA ASP A 426 4.51 -17.81 -10.85
C ASP A 426 5.61 -17.65 -11.90
N THR A 427 6.63 -16.86 -11.57
CA THR A 427 7.84 -16.71 -12.39
C THR A 427 8.69 -17.98 -12.40
N ARG A 428 8.38 -18.99 -11.57
CA ARG A 428 9.13 -20.25 -11.43
C ARG A 428 8.64 -21.37 -12.34
N LEU A 429 7.40 -21.34 -12.85
CA LEU A 429 6.93 -22.32 -13.84
C LEU A 429 7.66 -22.26 -15.20
N TYR A 430 8.46 -21.20 -15.45
CA TYR A 430 9.35 -21.09 -16.61
C TYR A 430 10.83 -21.39 -16.30
N LYS A 431 11.19 -21.77 -15.06
CA LYS A 431 12.56 -22.20 -14.72
C LYS A 431 12.80 -23.67 -15.09
N ARG A 432 12.84 -23.94 -16.39
CA ARG A 432 13.66 -25.02 -16.96
C ARG A 432 14.33 -24.52 -18.23
N GLU A 433 15.37 -23.72 -18.05
CA GLU A 433 16.74 -23.98 -18.54
C GLU A 433 17.70 -22.90 -18.02
N PRO A 434 18.98 -23.23 -17.78
CA PRO A 434 19.94 -22.33 -17.15
C PRO A 434 20.61 -21.40 -18.18
N GLU A 435 21.16 -20.30 -17.70
CA GLU A 435 22.05 -19.35 -18.41
C GLU A 435 21.39 -18.22 -19.22
N ILE A 436 20.68 -17.28 -18.60
CA ILE A 436 20.70 -15.87 -19.03
C ILE A 436 20.57 -14.93 -17.81
N GLU A 437 21.44 -13.92 -17.76
CA GLU A 437 21.37 -12.71 -16.91
C GLU A 437 19.96 -12.08 -16.79
N PRO A 438 19.68 -11.27 -15.75
CA PRO A 438 18.31 -10.85 -15.39
C PRO A 438 17.72 -9.86 -16.40
N LEU A 439 17.18 -10.40 -17.49
CA LEU A 439 16.43 -9.72 -18.53
C LEU A 439 14.99 -9.45 -18.05
N TYR A 440 14.80 -8.70 -16.96
CA TYR A 440 13.47 -8.26 -16.46
C TYR A 440 12.87 -7.12 -17.29
N ARG A 441 12.98 -7.22 -18.61
CA ARG A 441 12.22 -6.43 -19.58
C ARG A 441 11.60 -7.37 -20.59
N THR A 442 10.46 -7.99 -20.26
CA THR A 442 9.19 -7.88 -21.01
C THR A 442 8.15 -8.93 -20.58
N LYS A 443 6.92 -8.44 -20.37
CA LYS A 443 5.61 -9.00 -20.74
C LYS A 443 5.14 -10.34 -20.12
N ASN A 444 4.06 -10.20 -19.33
CA ASN A 444 3.03 -11.20 -19.00
C ASN A 444 3.19 -11.95 -17.68
N ILE A 445 3.39 -11.23 -16.57
CA ILE A 445 2.82 -11.69 -15.29
C ILE A 445 1.31 -11.43 -15.37
N GLU A 446 0.53 -12.47 -15.68
CA GLU A 446 -0.93 -12.41 -15.59
C GLU A 446 -1.35 -12.55 -14.12
N TRP A 447 -1.65 -11.42 -13.49
CA TRP A 447 -2.21 -11.40 -12.14
C TRP A 447 -3.59 -12.06 -12.14
N GLY A 448 -3.79 -13.05 -11.26
CA GLY A 448 -5.09 -13.69 -11.17
C GLY A 448 -6.17 -12.71 -10.74
N LYS A 449 -7.40 -13.00 -11.14
CA LYS A 449 -8.57 -12.19 -10.80
C LYS A 449 -9.25 -12.69 -9.53
N SER A 450 -8.59 -13.57 -8.77
CA SER A 450 -9.15 -14.23 -7.61
C SER A 450 -8.25 -14.13 -6.38
N VAL A 451 -8.91 -14.00 -5.24
CA VAL A 451 -8.35 -14.05 -3.89
C VAL A 451 -9.08 -15.15 -3.14
N VAL A 452 -8.35 -15.90 -2.32
CA VAL A 452 -8.93 -16.82 -1.34
C VAL A 452 -8.51 -16.36 0.05
N ILE A 453 -9.49 -16.16 0.92
CA ILE A 453 -9.32 -15.85 2.34
C ILE A 453 -9.59 -17.13 3.13
N TYR A 454 -8.63 -17.49 3.98
CA TYR A 454 -8.64 -18.71 4.79
C TYR A 454 -9.18 -18.44 6.21
N ALA A 455 -9.51 -19.53 6.91
CA ALA A 455 -10.06 -19.51 8.26
C ALA A 455 -9.10 -18.95 9.32
N ASP A 456 -7.82 -18.83 8.99
CA ASP A 456 -6.80 -18.25 9.86
C ASP A 456 -6.58 -16.73 9.65
N ALA A 457 -7.28 -16.09 8.70
CA ALA A 457 -7.32 -14.62 8.51
C ALA A 457 -8.50 -13.84 9.14
N PRO A 458 -9.25 -14.29 10.17
CA PRO A 458 -10.50 -13.64 10.53
C PRO A 458 -10.29 -12.39 11.43
N PRO A 459 -11.04 -11.31 11.18
CA PRO A 459 -11.22 -10.61 9.92
C PRO A 459 -10.31 -9.37 9.85
N TYR A 460 -9.26 -9.46 9.05
CA TYR A 460 -8.33 -8.36 8.80
C TYR A 460 -8.69 -7.69 7.46
N MET A 461 -9.31 -6.51 7.51
CA MET A 461 -9.64 -5.70 6.33
C MET A 461 -8.40 -5.45 5.46
N ASP A 462 -7.28 -5.21 6.12
CA ASP A 462 -5.93 -5.09 5.57
C ASP A 462 -5.52 -6.33 4.76
N VAL A 463 -5.75 -7.55 5.24
CA VAL A 463 -5.47 -8.78 4.47
C VAL A 463 -6.31 -8.83 3.19
N MET A 464 -7.63 -8.62 3.29
CA MET A 464 -8.49 -8.63 2.11
C MET A 464 -8.04 -7.58 1.07
N ALA A 465 -7.69 -6.39 1.55
CA ALA A 465 -7.26 -5.29 0.70
C ALA A 465 -5.88 -5.51 0.07
N HIS A 466 -4.93 -6.09 0.82
CA HIS A 466 -3.60 -6.48 0.36
C HIS A 466 -3.70 -7.46 -0.81
N GLU A 467 -4.48 -8.53 -0.63
CA GLU A 467 -4.63 -9.57 -1.65
C GLU A 467 -5.38 -9.07 -2.89
N LEU A 468 -6.41 -8.24 -2.69
CA LEU A 468 -7.07 -7.58 -3.81
C LEU A 468 -6.11 -6.65 -4.57
N SER A 469 -5.16 -6.02 -3.88
CA SER A 469 -4.17 -5.15 -4.50
C SER A 469 -3.19 -5.91 -5.40
N HIS A 470 -2.81 -7.14 -5.04
CA HIS A 470 -2.07 -8.02 -5.96
C HIS A 470 -2.84 -8.29 -7.26
N THR A 471 -4.15 -8.50 -7.19
CA THR A 471 -4.96 -8.67 -8.41
C THR A 471 -4.94 -7.42 -9.30
N LEU A 472 -4.55 -6.25 -8.79
CA LEU A 472 -4.43 -5.00 -9.53
C LEU A 472 -3.00 -4.72 -10.02
N GLY A 473 -2.11 -5.71 -9.90
CA GLY A 473 -0.76 -5.65 -10.42
C GLY A 473 0.26 -5.07 -9.45
N LEU A 474 -0.08 -4.96 -8.17
CA LEU A 474 0.85 -4.47 -7.16
C LEU A 474 1.69 -5.61 -6.59
N LEU A 475 2.98 -5.35 -6.47
CA LEU A 475 3.94 -6.19 -5.75
C LEU A 475 4.09 -5.70 -4.31
N HIS A 476 4.66 -6.56 -3.46
CA HIS A 476 5.11 -6.14 -2.14
C HIS A 476 6.10 -4.97 -2.23
N THR A 477 6.04 -4.03 -1.28
CA THR A 477 6.95 -2.87 -1.27
C THR A 477 8.43 -3.25 -1.13
N PHE A 478 8.72 -4.38 -0.50
CA PHE A 478 10.07 -4.93 -0.36
C PHE A 478 10.54 -5.75 -1.58
N GLN A 479 9.65 -5.99 -2.55
CA GLN A 479 9.94 -6.64 -3.84
C GLN A 479 9.94 -5.66 -5.02
N ASP A 480 9.56 -4.40 -4.79
CA ASP A 480 9.52 -3.32 -5.79
C ASP A 480 10.92 -3.05 -6.38
N HIS A 481 11.10 -3.32 -7.67
CA HIS A 481 12.41 -3.23 -8.33
C HIS A 481 12.94 -1.80 -8.45
N GLU A 482 12.09 -0.77 -8.40
CA GLU A 482 12.53 0.62 -8.50
C GLU A 482 12.90 1.21 -7.13
N MET A 483 12.19 0.79 -6.08
CA MET A 483 12.37 1.32 -4.73
C MET A 483 11.98 0.27 -3.69
N LYS A 484 12.95 -0.54 -3.26
CA LYS A 484 12.75 -1.62 -2.29
C LYS A 484 12.67 -1.08 -0.88
N PHE A 485 11.63 -1.43 -0.15
CA PHE A 485 11.52 -1.09 1.28
C PHE A 485 12.07 -2.23 2.16
N HIS A 486 12.48 -1.89 3.37
CA HIS A 486 12.62 -2.88 4.42
C HIS A 486 11.23 -3.41 4.78
N LYS A 487 11.06 -4.74 4.68
CA LYS A 487 9.82 -5.43 5.02
C LYS A 487 9.41 -5.11 6.47
N GLY A 488 8.15 -4.77 6.68
CA GLY A 488 7.55 -4.52 7.99
C GLY A 488 7.83 -3.14 8.58
N PHE A 489 8.31 -2.17 7.79
CA PHE A 489 8.68 -0.84 8.28
C PHE A 489 7.79 0.30 7.73
N THR A 490 6.68 -0.05 7.07
CA THR A 490 5.76 0.94 6.54
C THR A 490 4.30 0.64 6.86
N ASP A 491 3.49 1.70 6.90
CA ASP A 491 2.02 1.66 6.92
C ASP A 491 1.41 1.37 5.53
N ASN A 492 2.23 0.91 4.59
CA ASN A 492 1.78 0.63 3.23
C ASN A 492 0.96 -0.65 3.19
N ILE A 493 -0.12 -0.64 2.43
CA ILE A 493 -0.99 -1.80 2.25
C ILE A 493 -0.29 -3.02 1.65
N MET A 494 0.79 -2.84 0.88
CA MET A 494 1.58 -3.92 0.26
C MET A 494 2.84 -4.28 1.08
N ASP A 495 2.90 -3.88 2.34
CA ASP A 495 3.93 -4.32 3.28
C ASP A 495 3.39 -5.46 4.16
N TYR A 496 4.26 -6.15 4.88
CA TYR A 496 3.88 -7.26 5.76
C TYR A 496 3.81 -6.84 7.23
N SER A 497 2.97 -7.53 7.99
CA SER A 497 2.80 -7.33 9.43
C SER A 497 4.01 -7.77 10.26
N ASN A 498 5.03 -8.34 9.63
CA ASN A 498 6.29 -8.74 10.25
C ASN A 498 7.49 -8.20 9.48
N THR A 499 8.61 -8.06 10.18
CA THR A 499 9.92 -7.68 9.62
C THR A 499 10.65 -8.90 9.03
N GLU A 500 11.79 -8.69 8.36
CA GLU A 500 12.59 -9.79 7.77
C GLU A 500 13.08 -10.79 8.81
N ASP A 501 13.44 -10.31 10.01
CA ASP A 501 13.81 -11.11 11.17
C ASP A 501 12.59 -11.67 11.95
N LYS A 502 11.40 -11.67 11.31
CA LYS A 502 10.16 -12.26 11.82
C LYS A 502 9.56 -11.59 13.06
N ARG A 503 10.07 -10.42 13.49
CA ARG A 503 9.42 -9.63 14.56
C ARG A 503 8.11 -9.03 14.07
N VAL A 504 7.17 -8.83 14.99
CA VAL A 504 5.91 -8.13 14.68
C VAL A 504 6.22 -6.67 14.37
N SER A 505 5.73 -6.19 13.23
CA SER A 505 5.85 -4.81 12.82
C SER A 505 5.09 -3.88 13.76
N LYS A 506 5.62 -2.67 14.00
CA LYS A 506 4.89 -1.59 14.67
C LYS A 506 3.69 -1.08 13.86
N PHE A 507 3.65 -1.41 12.57
CA PHE A 507 2.59 -1.08 11.63
C PHE A 507 1.59 -2.22 11.45
N ASN A 508 1.77 -3.34 12.15
CA ASN A 508 0.82 -4.46 12.12
C ASN A 508 -0.61 -3.95 12.36
N THR A 509 -1.56 -4.37 11.53
CA THR A 509 -2.97 -3.95 11.49
C THR A 509 -3.26 -2.49 11.08
N TYR A 510 -2.24 -1.72 10.68
CA TYR A 510 -2.37 -0.33 10.20
C TYR A 510 -1.88 -0.14 8.75
N GLN A 511 -1.65 -1.22 8.03
CA GLN A 511 -1.19 -1.25 6.64
C GLN A 511 -2.35 -0.97 5.67
N THR A 512 -2.69 0.30 5.55
CA THR A 512 -3.88 0.74 4.81
C THR A 512 -3.61 1.85 3.81
N ILE A 513 -2.36 2.30 3.68
CA ILE A 513 -2.02 3.46 2.88
C ILE A 513 -1.42 3.05 1.54
N PHE A 514 -1.90 3.65 0.46
CA PHE A 514 -1.26 3.56 -0.85
C PHE A 514 -0.23 4.67 -1.04
N ARG A 515 0.90 4.31 -1.66
CA ARG A 515 1.83 5.30 -2.22
C ARG A 515 1.25 5.85 -3.52
N LYS A 516 1.64 7.07 -3.88
CA LYS A 516 1.27 7.68 -5.16
C LYS A 516 1.66 6.79 -6.35
N ILE A 517 2.85 6.18 -6.31
CA ILE A 517 3.33 5.29 -7.39
C ILE A 517 2.44 4.06 -7.56
N GLN A 518 1.89 3.51 -6.48
CA GLN A 518 1.00 2.35 -6.54
C GLN A 518 -0.35 2.73 -7.17
N ALA A 519 -0.90 3.90 -6.84
CA ALA A 519 -2.10 4.41 -7.50
C ALA A 519 -1.91 4.57 -9.02
N ASP A 520 -0.74 5.08 -9.45
CA ASP A 520 -0.39 5.18 -10.87
C ASP A 520 -0.21 3.82 -11.54
N GLN A 521 0.43 2.86 -10.84
CA GLN A 521 0.65 1.49 -11.33
C GLN A 521 -0.67 0.78 -11.58
N ILE A 522 -1.61 0.84 -10.62
CA ILE A 522 -2.94 0.24 -10.78
C ILE A 522 -3.64 0.83 -12.02
N THR A 523 -3.62 2.15 -12.15
CA THR A 523 -4.22 2.85 -13.30
C THR A 523 -3.61 2.36 -14.61
N THR A 524 -2.29 2.25 -14.68
CA THR A 524 -1.58 1.78 -15.87
C THR A 524 -1.89 0.31 -16.20
N HIS A 525 -2.00 -0.54 -15.18
CA HIS A 525 -2.32 -1.96 -15.34
C HIS A 525 -3.75 -2.17 -15.88
N LEU A 526 -4.72 -1.39 -15.38
CA LEU A 526 -6.11 -1.43 -15.87
C LEU A 526 -6.27 -0.90 -17.30
N PHE A 527 -5.42 0.05 -17.72
CA PHE A 527 -5.48 0.67 -19.06
C PHE A 527 -4.55 0.06 -20.11
N THR A 528 -3.74 -0.92 -19.75
CA THR A 528 -3.04 -1.73 -20.74
C THR A 528 -3.94 -2.92 -21.05
N PRO A 529 -4.81 -2.88 -22.08
CA PRO A 529 -5.26 -4.14 -22.66
C PRO A 529 -3.99 -4.92 -22.96
N SER A 530 -3.93 -6.19 -22.55
CA SER A 530 -2.96 -7.14 -23.10
C SER A 530 -2.84 -6.82 -24.58
N LYS A 531 -1.65 -6.40 -25.04
CA LYS A 531 -1.45 -5.86 -26.40
C LYS A 531 -1.76 -6.94 -27.45
N LEU A 532 -3.04 -7.10 -27.72
CA LEU A 532 -3.77 -7.82 -28.75
C LEU A 532 -4.93 -6.85 -28.94
N PHE A 533 -4.93 -5.90 -29.89
CA PHE A 533 -4.79 -6.09 -31.32
C PHE A 533 -4.27 -4.78 -31.92
N LYS A 534 -3.04 -4.77 -32.44
CA LYS A 534 -2.79 -4.05 -33.69
C LYS A 534 -2.86 -5.11 -34.78
N LYS A 535 -3.95 -5.12 -35.55
CA LYS A 535 -3.90 -5.70 -36.90
C LYS A 535 -2.75 -4.97 -37.60
N SER A 536 -1.68 -5.69 -37.90
CA SER A 536 -0.71 -5.24 -38.88
C SER A 536 -1.42 -5.26 -40.24
N PRO A 537 -1.44 -4.17 -41.00
CA PRO A 537 -1.89 -4.21 -42.38
C PRO A 537 -0.78 -4.88 -43.20
N TYR A 538 -1.02 -6.10 -43.64
CA TYR A 538 -0.47 -6.64 -44.87
C TYR A 538 -1.62 -7.27 -45.64
#